data_AF-A0A356UIA2-F1
#
_entry.id   AF-A0A356UIA2-F1
#
_cell.length_a   1.000
_cell.length_b   1.000
_cell.length_c   1.000
_cell.angle_alpha   90.00
_cell.angle_beta   90.00
_cell.angle_gamma   90.00
#
_symmetry.space_group_name_H-M   'P 1'
#
loop_
_entity.id
_entity.type
_entity.pdbx_description
1 polymer ?
#
loop_
_entity_poly.entity_id
_entity_poly.type
_entity_poly.pdbx_seq_one_letter_code
_entity_poly.pdbx_strand_id
1 'polypeptide(L)'
;MTIPSITAGVYYIRADFPEGSPIEASSSIIILPAPSLSLSLTTGPPGTIVVVNGKDFKTWTTGKIWFDTNGNEKKDAKDPAKSLKTDGFGKFRTALTVPERIPAGAYAIYADVPAWGVPEAWTDFFVTTGDSGNGLNGGNLQVVSVVPPDGAEKVQRYPTLKVVFASRLVKGPEFGNIVLSDEDGSPVITKATINGKTLKVRPGGILKGEKTYVLLIPTEAILSQTSKGLEEEFILTFTTKK
;
A
#
# COMPACT_ATOMS: atom_id res chain seq x y z
N MET A 1 -10.63 -1.79 34.91
CA MET A 1 -11.72 -1.23 34.08
C MET A 1 -11.29 -1.39 32.62
N THR A 2 -11.79 -2.40 31.94
CA THR A 2 -11.50 -2.64 30.52
C THR A 2 -12.53 -1.91 29.67
N ILE A 3 -12.08 -1.04 28.77
CA ILE A 3 -12.97 -0.45 27.77
C ILE A 3 -13.33 -1.59 26.79
N PRO A 4 -14.62 -1.93 26.60
CA PRO A 4 -15.01 -2.95 25.63
C PRO A 4 -14.57 -2.55 24.22
N SER A 5 -14.17 -3.53 23.40
CA SER A 5 -13.91 -3.31 21.98
C SER A 5 -15.24 -2.99 21.30
N ILE A 6 -15.50 -1.69 21.08
CA ILE A 6 -16.72 -1.19 20.46
C ILE A 6 -16.42 -0.72 19.04
N THR A 7 -17.32 -1.04 18.11
CA THR A 7 -17.21 -0.62 16.72
C THR A 7 -17.30 0.91 16.62
N ALA A 8 -16.58 1.49 15.67
CA ALA A 8 -16.72 2.91 15.34
C ALA A 8 -18.19 3.27 15.09
N GLY A 9 -18.62 4.42 15.61
CA GLY A 9 -20.02 4.80 15.57
C GLY A 9 -20.37 5.92 16.54
N VAL A 10 -21.62 6.36 16.45
CA VAL A 10 -22.20 7.37 17.35
C VAL A 10 -22.90 6.64 18.49
N TYR A 11 -22.49 6.93 19.71
CA TYR A 11 -23.08 6.36 20.92
C TYR A 11 -23.72 7.48 21.73
N TYR A 12 -24.91 7.24 22.26
CA TYR A 12 -25.62 8.21 23.08
C TYR A 12 -25.43 7.87 24.57
N ILE A 13 -24.92 8.82 25.32
CA ILE A 13 -24.97 8.84 26.78
C ILE A 13 -26.32 9.45 27.15
N ARG A 14 -27.15 8.69 27.86
CA ARG A 14 -28.49 9.09 28.28
C ARG A 14 -28.53 9.16 29.80
N ALA A 15 -29.09 10.24 30.35
CA ALA A 15 -29.41 10.36 31.76
C ALA A 15 -30.93 10.44 31.88
N ASP A 16 -31.48 9.50 32.65
CA ASP A 16 -32.91 9.32 32.84
C ASP A 16 -33.19 9.29 34.36
N PHE A 17 -33.63 10.42 34.90
CA PHE A 17 -33.85 10.61 36.35
C PHE A 17 -34.90 11.69 36.63
N PRO A 18 -36.08 11.34 37.18
CA PRO A 18 -36.54 9.99 37.53
C PRO A 18 -36.83 9.14 36.29
N GLU A 19 -36.56 7.83 36.37
CA GLU A 19 -36.73 6.88 35.26
C GLU A 19 -38.11 7.03 34.59
N GLY A 20 -38.12 7.40 33.31
CA GLY A 20 -39.34 7.73 32.62
C GLY A 20 -39.16 8.10 31.15
N SER A 21 -40.29 8.41 30.52
CA SER A 21 -40.32 9.01 29.19
C SER A 21 -40.89 10.41 29.30
N PRO A 22 -40.25 11.43 28.70
CA PRO A 22 -39.04 11.36 27.87
C PRO A 22 -37.73 11.43 28.68
N ILE A 23 -36.63 10.91 28.11
CA ILE A 23 -35.26 11.04 28.65
C ILE A 23 -34.94 12.53 28.91
N GLU A 24 -34.53 12.87 30.13
CA GLU A 24 -34.30 14.26 30.56
C GLU A 24 -33.04 14.87 29.94
N ALA A 25 -32.00 14.07 29.69
CA ALA A 25 -30.79 14.54 29.02
C ALA A 25 -30.12 13.45 28.16
N SER A 26 -29.62 13.86 27.00
CA SER A 26 -28.76 13.00 26.17
C SER A 26 -27.61 13.79 25.58
N SER A 27 -26.48 13.10 25.40
CA SER A 27 -25.31 13.58 24.67
C SER A 27 -24.75 12.45 23.82
N SER A 28 -23.97 12.76 22.80
CA SER A 28 -23.35 11.74 21.94
C SER A 28 -21.82 11.77 22.05
N ILE A 29 -21.22 10.59 22.03
CA ILE A 29 -19.79 10.39 21.77
C ILE A 29 -19.62 9.72 20.41
N ILE A 30 -18.61 10.13 19.66
CA ILE A 30 -18.26 9.51 18.38
C ILE A 30 -16.98 8.70 18.60
N ILE A 31 -17.05 7.41 18.30
CA ILE A 31 -15.89 6.52 18.25
C ILE A 31 -15.44 6.46 16.80
N LEU A 32 -14.22 6.93 16.52
CA LEU A 32 -13.64 6.90 15.18
C LEU A 32 -13.06 5.50 14.87
N PRO A 33 -12.98 5.10 13.58
CA PRO A 33 -12.26 3.90 13.19
C PRO A 33 -10.79 3.96 13.64
N ALA A 34 -10.22 2.80 13.93
CA ALA A 34 -8.81 2.69 14.29
C ALA A 34 -7.92 3.05 13.09
N PRO A 35 -6.84 3.81 13.30
CA PRO A 35 -5.84 4.07 12.27
C PRO A 35 -5.31 2.77 11.66
N SER A 36 -5.05 2.78 10.36
CA SER A 36 -4.55 1.58 9.66
C SER A 36 -3.65 1.95 8.49
N LEU A 37 -2.75 1.01 8.17
CA LEU A 37 -1.83 1.10 7.05
C LEU A 37 -2.18 0.06 5.99
N SER A 38 -1.96 0.42 4.73
CA SER A 38 -1.88 -0.53 3.62
C SER A 38 -0.64 -0.26 2.78
N LEU A 39 -0.05 -1.34 2.27
CA LEU A 39 1.17 -1.28 1.46
C LEU A 39 0.85 -1.57 0.00
N SER A 40 1.55 -0.89 -0.90
CA SER A 40 1.60 -1.28 -2.32
C SER A 40 2.30 -2.62 -2.56
N LEU A 41 3.18 -3.01 -1.63
CA LEU A 41 3.94 -4.25 -1.62
C LEU A 41 4.13 -4.70 -0.17
N THR A 42 3.82 -5.95 0.13
CA THR A 42 4.04 -6.57 1.45
C THR A 42 5.35 -7.35 1.54
N THR A 43 6.12 -7.43 0.44
CA THR A 43 7.40 -8.14 0.38
C THR A 43 8.31 -7.58 -0.70
N GLY A 44 9.63 -7.77 -0.56
CA GLY A 44 10.61 -7.36 -1.56
C GLY A 44 12.06 -7.44 -1.05
N PRO A 45 13.05 -7.41 -1.94
CA PRO A 45 14.46 -7.38 -1.55
C PRO A 45 14.88 -6.03 -0.93
N PRO A 46 16.09 -5.96 -0.35
CA PRO A 46 16.74 -4.70 -0.02
C PRO A 46 16.69 -3.69 -1.19
N GLY A 47 16.37 -2.43 -0.90
CA GLY A 47 16.21 -1.37 -1.90
C GLY A 47 14.82 -1.25 -2.52
N THR A 48 13.88 -2.16 -2.23
CA THR A 48 12.48 -2.01 -2.68
C THR A 48 11.87 -0.71 -2.16
N ILE A 49 11.20 0.04 -3.05
CA ILE A 49 10.42 1.21 -2.68
C ILE A 49 8.98 0.77 -2.46
N VAL A 50 8.49 0.92 -1.24
CA VAL A 50 7.14 0.57 -0.81
C VAL A 50 6.35 1.85 -0.62
N VAL A 51 5.26 2.02 -1.38
CA VAL A 51 4.26 3.05 -1.08
C VAL A 51 3.41 2.57 0.08
N VAL A 52 3.28 3.43 1.09
CA VAL A 52 2.47 3.23 2.28
C VAL A 52 1.33 4.23 2.28
N ASN A 53 0.11 3.72 2.44
CA ASN A 53 -1.11 4.52 2.57
C ASN A 53 -1.61 4.40 4.00
N GLY A 54 -1.88 5.54 4.63
CA GLY A 54 -2.53 5.59 5.94
C GLY A 54 -3.96 6.06 5.82
N LYS A 55 -4.86 5.52 6.64
CA LYS A 55 -6.24 5.97 6.81
C LYS A 55 -6.63 6.04 8.28
N ASP A 56 -7.65 6.85 8.56
CA ASP A 56 -8.27 6.99 9.88
C ASP A 56 -7.34 7.56 10.97
N PHE A 57 -6.23 8.21 10.58
CA PHE A 57 -5.35 8.92 11.51
C PHE A 57 -5.94 10.28 11.89
N LYS A 58 -5.39 10.92 12.93
CA LYS A 58 -5.76 12.29 13.28
C LYS A 58 -5.53 13.23 12.09
N THR A 59 -6.54 14.01 11.73
CA THR A 59 -6.49 14.94 10.57
C THR A 59 -5.45 16.05 10.76
N TRP A 60 -4.89 16.58 9.67
CA TRP A 60 -3.98 17.73 9.65
C TRP A 60 -2.78 17.64 10.59
N THR A 61 -2.36 16.43 10.92
CA THR A 61 -1.40 16.14 11.98
C THR A 61 -0.10 15.65 11.40
N THR A 62 1.00 16.22 11.87
CA THR A 62 2.35 15.76 11.53
C THR A 62 2.71 14.55 12.37
N GLY A 63 3.33 13.56 11.74
CA GLY A 63 3.91 12.42 12.43
C GLY A 63 5.04 11.81 11.62
N LYS A 64 5.37 10.57 11.94
CA LYS A 64 6.48 9.84 11.34
C LYS A 64 6.06 8.43 10.98
N ILE A 65 6.62 7.96 9.87
CA ILE A 65 6.60 6.55 9.51
C ILE A 65 8.03 6.02 9.48
N TRP A 66 8.27 4.78 9.91
CA TRP A 66 9.58 4.15 9.81
C TRP A 66 9.50 2.65 9.59
N PHE A 67 10.56 2.13 9.01
CA PHE A 67 10.82 0.70 8.88
C PHE A 67 11.65 0.26 10.09
N ASP A 68 11.08 -0.54 10.99
CA ASP A 68 11.76 -1.03 12.19
C ASP A 68 12.72 -2.14 11.82
N THR A 69 14.03 -1.87 11.92
CA THR A 69 15.08 -2.79 11.48
C THR A 69 15.51 -3.79 12.54
N ASN A 70 15.13 -3.59 13.81
CA ASN A 70 15.59 -4.40 14.93
C ASN A 70 14.46 -4.99 15.79
N GLY A 71 13.20 -4.68 15.46
CA GLY A 71 12.01 -5.24 16.10
C GLY A 71 11.74 -4.68 17.48
N ASN A 72 12.20 -3.47 17.79
CA ASN A 72 12.03 -2.86 19.12
C ASN A 72 10.86 -1.88 19.21
N GLU A 73 10.07 -1.74 18.15
CA GLU A 73 8.88 -0.87 18.04
C GLU A 73 9.19 0.63 18.20
N LYS A 74 10.47 1.01 18.19
CA LYS A 74 10.93 2.38 18.38
C LYS A 74 11.66 2.84 17.14
N LYS A 75 11.51 4.12 16.82
CA LYS A 75 12.33 4.71 15.77
C LYS A 75 13.75 4.95 16.30
N ASP A 76 14.72 4.23 15.76
CA ASP A 76 16.15 4.41 15.99
C ASP A 76 16.87 5.20 14.89
N ALA A 77 18.14 5.55 15.11
CA ALA A 77 18.95 6.27 14.14
C ALA A 77 19.16 5.50 12.82
N LYS A 78 19.10 4.16 12.87
CA LYS A 78 19.33 3.27 11.71
C LYS A 78 18.06 2.96 10.92
N ASP A 79 16.90 3.23 11.49
CA ASP A 79 15.62 2.96 10.83
C ASP A 79 15.33 3.99 9.74
N PRO A 80 15.13 3.55 8.49
CA PRO A 80 14.63 4.42 7.44
C PRO A 80 13.28 5.00 7.86
N ALA A 81 13.17 6.32 7.82
CA ALA A 81 11.98 7.02 8.27
C ALA A 81 11.64 8.19 7.37
N LYS A 82 10.35 8.56 7.36
CA LYS A 82 9.87 9.81 6.75
C LYS A 82 8.94 10.53 7.70
N SER A 83 9.06 11.85 7.74
CA SER A 83 8.02 12.70 8.31
C SER A 83 6.90 12.88 7.28
N LEU A 84 5.68 12.93 7.75
CA LEU A 84 4.49 13.13 6.93
C LEU A 84 3.45 13.97 7.67
N LYS A 85 2.49 14.51 6.93
CA LYS A 85 1.32 15.21 7.48
C LYS A 85 0.06 14.60 6.87
N THR A 86 -0.91 14.27 7.71
CA THR A 86 -2.23 13.80 7.25
C THR A 86 -3.04 14.93 6.65
N ASP A 87 -3.93 14.58 5.73
CA ASP A 87 -4.91 15.50 5.15
C ASP A 87 -6.11 15.74 6.08
N GLY A 88 -7.13 16.45 5.57
CA GLY A 88 -8.37 16.74 6.29
C GLY A 88 -9.28 15.53 6.53
N PHE A 89 -8.95 14.37 5.98
CA PHE A 89 -9.66 13.10 6.17
C PHE A 89 -8.83 12.08 6.96
N GLY A 90 -7.66 12.48 7.51
CA GLY A 90 -6.81 11.59 8.28
C GLY A 90 -6.04 10.59 7.42
N LYS A 91 -5.90 10.89 6.12
CA LYS A 91 -5.16 10.06 5.17
C LYS A 91 -3.78 10.62 4.93
N PHE A 92 -2.86 9.74 4.58
CA PHE A 92 -1.58 10.12 4.00
C PHE A 92 -1.13 9.08 2.98
N ARG A 93 -0.20 9.50 2.12
CA ARG A 93 0.50 8.62 1.20
C ARG A 93 1.98 8.98 1.19
N THR A 94 2.84 7.99 1.33
CA THR A 94 4.29 8.19 1.33
C THR A 94 5.00 6.96 0.82
N ALA A 95 6.31 7.04 0.60
CA ALA A 95 7.11 5.91 0.14
C ALA A 95 8.30 5.68 1.07
N LEU A 96 8.54 4.45 1.49
CA LEU A 96 9.74 4.04 2.22
C LEU A 96 10.60 3.14 1.34
N THR A 97 11.91 3.24 1.51
CA THR A 97 12.87 2.34 0.86
C THR A 97 13.32 1.31 1.87
N VAL A 98 13.22 0.02 1.52
CA VAL A 98 13.75 -1.08 2.32
C VAL A 98 15.27 -0.92 2.42
N PRO A 99 15.87 -0.99 3.63
CA PRO A 99 17.31 -0.79 3.80
C PRO A 99 18.15 -1.76 2.96
N GLU A 100 19.28 -1.28 2.39
CA GLU A 100 20.13 -2.09 1.49
C GLU A 100 20.88 -3.26 2.15
N ARG A 101 21.09 -3.21 3.47
CA ARG A 101 21.94 -4.17 4.21
C ARG A 101 21.19 -4.81 5.36
N ILE A 102 20.00 -5.31 5.09
CA ILE A 102 19.16 -5.98 6.07
C ILE A 102 18.93 -7.45 5.67
N PRO A 103 18.99 -8.40 6.62
CA PRO A 103 18.69 -9.79 6.35
C PRO A 103 17.27 -10.00 5.81
N ALA A 104 17.06 -11.15 5.17
CA ALA A 104 15.71 -11.59 4.87
C ALA A 104 14.95 -11.91 6.17
N GLY A 105 13.67 -11.57 6.22
CA GLY A 105 12.84 -11.73 7.41
C GLY A 105 11.60 -10.86 7.38
N ALA A 106 10.74 -11.03 8.39
CA ALA A 106 9.60 -10.15 8.62
C ALA A 106 10.06 -8.91 9.41
N TYR A 107 9.59 -7.74 8.97
CA TYR A 107 9.87 -6.45 9.57
C TYR A 107 8.59 -5.64 9.65
N ALA A 108 8.46 -4.80 10.68
CA ALA A 108 7.31 -3.93 10.84
C ALA A 108 7.56 -2.54 10.23
N ILE A 109 6.51 -1.98 9.64
CA ILE A 109 6.44 -0.56 9.29
C ILE A 109 5.45 0.09 10.25
N TYR A 110 5.92 1.05 11.04
CA TYR A 110 5.13 1.77 12.05
C TYR A 110 4.80 3.18 11.59
N ALA A 111 3.62 3.67 11.97
CA ALA A 111 3.22 5.06 11.86
C ALA A 111 2.84 5.62 13.24
N ASP A 112 3.49 6.72 13.63
CA ASP A 112 3.27 7.49 14.86
C ASP A 112 2.82 8.90 14.45
N VAL A 113 1.50 9.08 14.38
CA VAL A 113 0.77 10.26 13.91
C VAL A 113 -0.45 10.51 14.83
N PRO A 114 -0.38 11.48 15.77
CA PRO A 114 0.73 12.39 16.03
C PRO A 114 1.94 11.70 16.67
N ALA A 115 3.15 12.22 16.46
CA ALA A 115 4.39 11.64 16.98
C ALA A 115 4.54 11.78 18.52
N TRP A 116 3.73 11.05 19.29
CA TRP A 116 3.72 11.06 20.76
C TRP A 116 4.54 9.91 21.35
N GLY A 117 5.16 9.09 20.51
CA GLY A 117 6.08 8.03 20.91
C GLY A 117 5.41 6.67 21.10
N VAL A 118 4.14 6.53 20.69
CA VAL A 118 3.43 5.25 20.63
C VAL A 118 2.80 5.15 19.24
N PRO A 119 3.18 4.17 18.41
CA PRO A 119 2.60 4.04 17.07
C PRO A 119 1.08 3.83 17.11
N GLU A 120 0.33 4.58 16.32
CA GLU A 120 -1.11 4.39 16.15
C GLU A 120 -1.45 3.22 15.21
N ALA A 121 -0.55 2.86 14.30
CA ALA A 121 -0.74 1.72 13.41
C ALA A 121 0.59 1.12 12.95
N TRP A 122 0.53 -0.14 12.52
CA TRP A 122 1.65 -0.85 11.95
C TRP A 122 1.19 -1.87 10.91
N THR A 123 2.13 -2.36 10.11
CA THR A 123 1.92 -3.44 9.13
C THR A 123 3.22 -4.20 8.93
N ASP A 124 3.11 -5.46 8.54
CA ASP A 124 4.27 -6.29 8.20
C ASP A 124 4.77 -6.02 6.78
N PHE A 125 6.07 -6.17 6.62
CA PHE A 125 6.78 -6.26 5.34
C PHE A 125 7.81 -7.39 5.41
N PHE A 126 7.76 -8.30 4.44
CA PHE A 126 8.70 -9.42 4.37
C PHE A 126 9.88 -9.11 3.45
N VAL A 127 11.06 -8.87 4.02
CA VAL A 127 12.30 -8.71 3.26
C VAL A 127 12.74 -10.09 2.75
N THR A 128 12.95 -10.18 1.45
CA THR A 128 13.45 -11.40 0.81
C THR A 128 14.97 -11.37 0.70
N THR A 129 15.61 -12.53 0.62
CA THR A 129 16.99 -12.63 0.13
C THR A 129 16.95 -12.14 -1.31
N GLY A 130 17.34 -10.90 -1.55
CA GLY A 130 17.38 -10.35 -2.89
C GLY A 130 18.42 -11.10 -3.69
N ASP A 131 18.06 -12.25 -4.26
CA ASP A 131 19.02 -13.09 -4.95
C ASP A 131 18.60 -13.41 -6.37
N SER A 132 19.59 -13.19 -7.23
CA SER A 132 19.74 -13.85 -8.52
C SER A 132 19.92 -15.35 -8.28
N GLY A 133 18.82 -16.04 -7.96
CA GLY A 133 18.75 -17.50 -7.93
C GLY A 133 19.43 -18.14 -6.73
N ASN A 134 18.64 -18.46 -5.71
CA ASN A 134 18.68 -19.79 -5.10
C ASN A 134 17.43 -19.99 -4.27
N GLY A 135 16.70 -21.07 -4.55
CA GLY A 135 15.35 -21.31 -4.08
C GLY A 135 15.19 -21.20 -2.56
N LEU A 136 14.22 -20.40 -2.15
CA LEU A 136 13.50 -20.56 -0.89
C LEU A 136 12.00 -20.49 -1.18
N ASN A 137 11.30 -21.45 -0.61
CA ASN A 137 9.88 -21.72 -0.79
C ASN A 137 9.08 -20.64 -0.04
N GLY A 138 8.46 -19.71 -0.78
CA GLY A 138 7.69 -18.60 -0.25
C GLY A 138 6.47 -18.30 -1.13
N GLY A 139 5.53 -19.24 -1.18
CA GLY A 139 4.10 -19.01 -1.47
C GLY A 139 3.66 -18.51 -2.85
N ASN A 140 4.19 -17.40 -3.36
CA ASN A 140 3.59 -16.65 -4.46
C ASN A 140 4.56 -15.81 -5.31
N LEU A 141 4.08 -15.28 -6.43
CA LEU A 141 4.84 -14.47 -7.38
C LEU A 141 5.06 -13.04 -6.83
N GLN A 142 6.30 -12.73 -6.45
CA GLN A 142 6.65 -11.46 -5.81
C GLN A 142 7.11 -10.39 -6.80
N VAL A 143 6.63 -9.16 -6.61
CA VAL A 143 7.08 -7.97 -7.35
C VAL A 143 8.39 -7.48 -6.74
N VAL A 144 9.39 -7.24 -7.59
CA VAL A 144 10.73 -6.74 -7.24
C VAL A 144 10.85 -5.24 -7.49
N SER A 145 10.35 -4.76 -8.63
CA SER A 145 10.41 -3.33 -8.96
C SER A 145 9.33 -2.91 -9.94
N VAL A 146 8.97 -1.63 -9.88
CA VAL A 146 7.90 -1.03 -10.68
C VAL A 146 8.37 0.30 -11.25
N VAL A 147 8.19 0.48 -12.57
CA VAL A 147 8.54 1.72 -13.28
C VAL A 147 7.38 2.13 -14.18
N PRO A 148 6.80 3.34 -14.03
CA PRO A 148 7.06 4.28 -12.94
C PRO A 148 6.69 3.68 -11.57
N PRO A 149 7.25 4.19 -10.45
CA PRO A 149 6.84 3.75 -9.13
C PRO A 149 5.35 4.09 -8.91
N ASP A 150 4.71 3.37 -7.98
CA ASP A 150 3.32 3.66 -7.64
C ASP A 150 3.14 5.06 -7.08
N GLY A 151 2.08 5.72 -7.51
CA GLY A 151 1.77 7.12 -7.22
C GLY A 151 2.67 8.13 -7.94
N ALA A 152 3.49 7.72 -8.92
CA ALA A 152 4.38 8.64 -9.60
C ALA A 152 3.63 9.80 -10.28
N GLU A 153 4.12 11.02 -10.08
CA GLU A 153 3.63 12.22 -10.76
C GLU A 153 4.48 12.58 -11.98
N LYS A 154 3.94 13.44 -12.86
CA LYS A 154 4.62 13.98 -14.05
C LYS A 154 5.16 12.90 -14.99
N VAL A 155 4.51 11.74 -15.04
CA VAL A 155 4.86 10.64 -15.93
C VAL A 155 4.62 11.05 -17.38
N GLN A 156 5.48 10.62 -18.31
CA GLN A 156 5.27 10.91 -19.73
C GLN A 156 3.93 10.33 -20.21
N ARG A 157 3.26 11.01 -21.15
CA ARG A 157 1.97 10.59 -21.71
C ARG A 157 2.03 9.34 -22.59
N TYR A 158 3.21 8.77 -22.83
CA TYR A 158 3.35 7.49 -23.50
C TYR A 158 4.37 6.61 -22.75
N PRO A 159 4.08 6.24 -21.50
CA PRO A 159 5.03 5.54 -20.65
C PRO A 159 5.11 4.06 -21.05
N THR A 160 6.28 3.45 -20.82
CA THR A 160 6.37 1.99 -20.73
C THR A 160 6.30 1.61 -19.26
N LEU A 161 5.18 1.02 -18.85
CA LEU A 161 5.02 0.48 -17.50
C LEU A 161 5.78 -0.85 -17.43
N LYS A 162 6.63 -1.01 -16.42
CA LYS A 162 7.43 -2.22 -16.19
C LYS A 162 7.20 -2.70 -14.78
N VAL A 163 6.82 -3.96 -14.63
CA VAL A 163 6.75 -4.65 -13.35
C VAL A 163 7.71 -5.83 -13.44
N VAL A 164 8.76 -5.81 -12.62
CA VAL A 164 9.77 -6.87 -12.53
C VAL A 164 9.43 -7.76 -11.35
N PHE A 165 9.52 -9.07 -11.54
CA PHE A 165 9.21 -10.07 -10.53
C PHE A 165 10.45 -10.85 -10.09
N ALA A 166 10.36 -11.52 -8.94
CA ALA A 166 11.44 -12.34 -8.41
C ALA A 166 11.70 -13.58 -9.30
N SER A 167 10.64 -14.08 -9.94
CA SER A 167 10.66 -15.29 -10.78
C SER A 167 10.42 -14.97 -12.26
N ARG A 168 10.85 -15.91 -13.13
CA ARG A 168 10.50 -15.86 -14.56
C ARG A 168 8.98 -16.05 -14.70
N LEU A 169 8.41 -15.26 -15.59
CA LEU A 169 6.97 -15.20 -15.80
C LEU A 169 6.50 -16.10 -16.93
N VAL A 170 5.31 -16.65 -16.75
CA VAL A 170 4.48 -17.30 -17.75
C VAL A 170 3.14 -16.58 -17.79
N LYS A 171 2.47 -16.56 -18.94
CA LYS A 171 1.10 -16.02 -19.02
C LYS A 171 0.16 -16.92 -18.23
N GLY A 172 -0.66 -16.33 -17.37
CA GLY A 172 -1.76 -17.02 -16.73
C GLY A 172 -3.08 -16.86 -17.50
N PRO A 173 -4.16 -17.52 -17.04
CA PRO A 173 -5.48 -17.47 -17.68
C PRO A 173 -6.04 -16.05 -17.76
N GLU A 174 -5.77 -15.21 -16.75
CA GLU A 174 -6.28 -13.84 -16.66
C GLU A 174 -5.36 -12.82 -17.38
N PHE A 175 -4.37 -13.25 -18.17
CA PHE A 175 -3.40 -12.33 -18.81
C PHE A 175 -4.08 -11.29 -19.72
N GLY A 176 -5.22 -11.65 -20.32
CA GLY A 176 -6.04 -10.76 -21.14
C GLY A 176 -6.80 -9.70 -20.35
N ASN A 177 -6.93 -9.89 -19.03
CA ASN A 177 -7.69 -9.02 -18.12
C ASN A 177 -6.78 -8.01 -17.38
N ILE A 178 -5.52 -7.87 -17.81
CA ILE A 178 -4.65 -6.75 -17.40
C ILE A 178 -5.20 -5.46 -18.02
N VAL A 179 -5.65 -4.53 -17.17
CA VAL A 179 -6.32 -3.31 -17.61
C VAL A 179 -5.55 -2.09 -17.15
N LEU A 180 -5.41 -1.11 -18.04
CA LEU A 180 -5.08 0.26 -17.68
C LEU A 180 -6.34 1.09 -17.86
N SER A 181 -6.75 1.84 -16.86
CA SER A 181 -7.86 2.78 -16.94
C SER A 181 -7.43 4.16 -16.47
N ASP A 182 -8.22 5.18 -16.79
CA ASP A 182 -8.10 6.47 -16.11
C ASP A 182 -8.84 6.47 -14.76
N GLU A 183 -8.73 7.58 -14.03
CA GLU A 183 -9.38 7.79 -12.72
C GLU A 183 -10.91 7.70 -12.74
N ASP A 184 -11.55 7.82 -13.92
CA ASP A 184 -12.99 7.67 -14.11
C ASP A 184 -13.38 6.21 -14.43
N GLY A 185 -12.41 5.30 -14.48
CA GLY A 185 -12.61 3.90 -14.87
C GLY A 185 -12.71 3.68 -16.37
N SER A 186 -12.40 4.68 -17.21
CA SER A 186 -12.42 4.50 -18.67
C SER A 186 -11.21 3.69 -19.12
N PRO A 187 -11.39 2.55 -19.80
CA PRO A 187 -10.27 1.69 -20.19
C PRO A 187 -9.42 2.34 -21.29
N VAL A 188 -8.11 2.14 -21.18
CA VAL A 188 -7.11 2.48 -22.18
C VAL A 188 -6.70 1.19 -22.87
N ILE A 189 -6.72 1.18 -24.20
CA ILE A 189 -6.17 0.05 -24.96
C ILE A 189 -4.70 -0.11 -24.61
N THR A 190 -4.25 -1.31 -24.26
CA THR A 190 -2.85 -1.59 -23.95
C THR A 190 -2.30 -2.80 -24.66
N LYS A 191 -0.97 -2.89 -24.68
CA LYS A 191 -0.22 -4.06 -25.07
C LYS A 191 0.63 -4.53 -23.90
N ALA A 192 0.25 -5.66 -23.31
CA ALA A 192 1.02 -6.36 -22.29
C ALA A 192 1.96 -7.39 -22.92
N THR A 193 3.21 -7.45 -22.47
CA THR A 193 4.22 -8.41 -22.93
C THR A 193 5.07 -8.90 -21.77
N ILE A 194 5.43 -10.18 -21.80
CA ILE A 194 6.35 -10.78 -20.85
C ILE A 194 7.72 -10.93 -21.52
N ASN A 195 8.78 -10.52 -20.81
CA ASN A 195 10.15 -10.84 -21.17
C ASN A 195 10.92 -11.28 -19.92
N GLY A 196 11.16 -12.59 -19.79
CA GLY A 196 11.84 -13.18 -18.64
C GLY A 196 11.06 -12.91 -17.35
N LYS A 197 11.63 -12.12 -16.45
CA LYS A 197 11.01 -11.74 -15.17
C LYS A 197 10.16 -10.45 -15.24
N THR A 198 10.06 -9.82 -16.41
CA THR A 198 9.45 -8.50 -16.55
C THR A 198 8.14 -8.57 -17.33
N LEU A 199 7.06 -8.06 -16.73
CA LEU A 199 5.86 -7.65 -17.43
C LEU A 199 6.03 -6.21 -17.91
N LYS A 200 5.80 -5.95 -19.19
CA LYS A 200 5.75 -4.61 -19.78
C LYS A 200 4.36 -4.33 -20.29
N VAL A 201 3.77 -3.23 -19.86
CA VAL A 201 2.47 -2.74 -20.35
C VAL A 201 2.69 -1.38 -21.02
N ARG A 202 2.20 -1.25 -22.26
CA ARG A 202 2.26 0.01 -23.01
C ARG A 202 0.86 0.42 -23.43
N PRO A 203 0.48 1.70 -23.25
CA PRO A 203 -0.71 2.24 -23.88
C PRO A 203 -0.65 2.09 -25.40
N GLY A 204 -1.81 1.88 -26.03
CA GLY A 204 -1.97 1.86 -27.48
C GLY A 204 -1.92 3.25 -28.13
N GLY A 205 -1.97 4.31 -27.32
CA GLY A 205 -1.91 5.70 -27.77
C GLY A 205 -1.43 6.66 -26.68
N ILE A 206 -1.31 7.94 -27.02
CA ILE A 206 -0.91 9.00 -26.09
C ILE A 206 -2.03 9.17 -25.06
N LEU A 207 -1.66 9.06 -23.78
CA LEU A 207 -2.52 9.32 -22.64
C LEU A 207 -2.86 10.82 -22.54
N LYS A 208 -4.06 11.14 -22.04
CA LYS A 208 -4.43 12.51 -21.67
C LYS A 208 -3.48 13.02 -20.58
N GLY A 209 -3.04 14.27 -20.70
CA GLY A 209 -2.17 14.93 -19.73
C GLY A 209 -2.92 15.36 -18.47
N GLU A 210 -2.18 15.54 -17.38
CA GLU A 210 -2.70 15.95 -16.06
C GLU A 210 -3.81 15.03 -15.53
N LYS A 211 -3.81 13.77 -15.98
CA LYS A 211 -4.78 12.74 -15.57
C LYS A 211 -4.09 11.60 -14.82
N THR A 212 -4.77 11.05 -13.81
CA THR A 212 -4.34 9.83 -13.09
C THR A 212 -4.83 8.58 -13.80
N TYR A 213 -3.97 7.56 -13.85
CA TYR A 213 -4.22 6.26 -14.44
C TYR A 213 -3.95 5.16 -13.43
N VAL A 214 -4.69 4.05 -13.58
CA VAL A 214 -4.65 2.86 -12.74
C VAL A 214 -4.38 1.65 -13.63
N LEU A 215 -3.25 0.97 -13.41
CA LEU A 215 -2.97 -0.35 -13.97
C LEU A 215 -3.40 -1.40 -12.94
N LEU A 216 -4.29 -2.30 -13.34
CA LEU A 216 -4.73 -3.46 -12.56
C LEU A 216 -4.21 -4.74 -13.22
N ILE A 217 -3.55 -5.58 -12.42
CA ILE A 217 -3.06 -6.90 -12.82
C ILE A 217 -3.76 -7.94 -11.93
N PRO A 218 -4.71 -8.73 -12.47
CA PRO A 218 -5.39 -9.78 -11.71
C PRO A 218 -4.43 -10.83 -11.13
N THR A 219 -4.84 -11.51 -10.05
CA THR A 219 -4.03 -12.50 -9.34
C THR A 219 -3.47 -13.61 -10.24
N GLU A 220 -4.27 -14.08 -11.20
CA GLU A 220 -3.88 -15.14 -12.12
C GLU A 220 -3.46 -14.64 -13.51
N ALA A 221 -3.22 -13.33 -13.67
CA ALA A 221 -2.86 -12.81 -14.98
C ALA A 221 -1.45 -13.25 -15.40
N ILE A 222 -0.57 -13.38 -14.44
CA ILE A 222 0.82 -13.79 -14.61
C ILE A 222 1.16 -14.83 -13.57
N LEU A 223 1.92 -15.84 -13.98
CA LEU A 223 2.33 -16.95 -13.12
C LEU A 223 3.85 -17.08 -13.12
N SER A 224 4.39 -17.69 -12.07
CA SER A 224 5.74 -18.23 -12.08
C SER A 224 5.83 -19.47 -12.98
N GLN A 225 7.05 -19.96 -13.25
CA GLN A 225 7.26 -21.26 -13.91
C GLN A 225 6.75 -22.47 -13.10
N THR A 226 6.42 -22.28 -11.82
CA THR A 226 5.82 -23.28 -10.93
C THR A 226 4.31 -23.07 -10.75
N SER A 227 3.67 -22.29 -11.63
CA SER A 227 2.23 -22.01 -11.65
C SER A 227 1.70 -21.32 -10.38
N LYS A 228 2.50 -20.43 -9.79
CA LYS A 228 2.08 -19.56 -8.68
C LYS A 228 1.78 -18.15 -9.19
N GLY A 229 0.62 -17.60 -8.84
CA GLY A 229 0.15 -16.27 -9.26
C GLY A 229 0.56 -15.16 -8.31
N LEU A 230 -0.11 -14.01 -8.35
CA LEU A 230 -0.03 -12.99 -7.31
C LEU A 230 -0.93 -13.38 -6.13
N GLU A 231 -0.68 -12.79 -4.95
CA GLU A 231 -1.49 -13.03 -3.75
C GLU A 231 -2.79 -12.24 -3.77
N GLU A 232 -2.71 -11.04 -4.28
CA GLU A 232 -3.81 -10.12 -4.52
C GLU A 232 -3.61 -9.46 -5.89
N GLU A 233 -4.63 -8.78 -6.37
CA GLU A 233 -4.52 -7.99 -7.59
C GLU A 233 -3.48 -6.89 -7.39
N PHE A 234 -2.53 -6.78 -8.31
CA PHE A 234 -1.55 -5.71 -8.23
C PHE A 234 -2.10 -4.45 -8.87
N ILE A 235 -2.06 -3.35 -8.11
CA ILE A 235 -2.52 -2.03 -8.56
C ILE A 235 -1.33 -1.06 -8.62
N LEU A 236 -1.16 -0.42 -9.76
CA LEU A 236 -0.20 0.67 -9.97
C LEU A 236 -0.95 1.93 -10.40
N THR A 237 -0.74 3.02 -9.68
CA THR A 237 -1.29 4.34 -10.00
C THR A 237 -0.19 5.30 -10.47
N PHE A 238 -0.49 6.19 -11.42
CA PHE A 238 0.42 7.27 -11.80
C PHE A 238 -0.32 8.44 -12.45
N THR A 239 0.25 9.64 -12.36
CA THR A 239 -0.29 10.87 -12.94
C THR A 239 0.61 11.38 -14.06
N THR A 240 0.01 11.61 -15.22
CA THR A 240 0.72 12.11 -16.40
C THR A 240 1.09 13.59 -16.28
N LYS A 241 2.20 13.99 -16.91
CA LYS A 241 2.51 15.40 -17.17
C LYS A 241 1.52 15.98 -18.19
N LYS A 242 1.46 17.31 -18.23
CA LYS A 242 0.74 18.09 -19.23
C LYS A 242 1.08 17.67 -20.67
#